data_AF-A0A939HZU8-F1
#
_entry.id   AF-A0A939HZU8-F1
#
_cell.length_a   1.000
_cell.length_b   1.000
_cell.length_c   1.000
_cell.angle_alpha   90.00
_cell.angle_beta   90.00
_cell.angle_gamma   90.00
#
_symmetry.space_group_name_H-M   'P 1'
#
loop_
_entity.id
_entity.type
_entity.pdbx_description
1 polymer ?
#
loop_
_entity_poly.entity_id
_entity_poly.type
_entity_poly.pdbx_seq_one_letter_code
_entity_poly.pdbx_strand_id
1 'polypeptide(L)'
;MIAQTIEKTQESSIIAQAVMAKLQELPLEQQQEVLNFVESLAQKYAPRKTIWDEIREIVKDVPDEVWDSMPTDGALQHDHYLYGTPKKEV
;
A
#
# COMPACT_ATOMS: atom_id res chain seq x y z
N MET A 1 28.86 0.50 -6.90
CA MET A 1 27.49 0.34 -6.38
C MET A 1 27.41 -0.48 -5.08
N ILE A 2 28.38 -1.35 -4.76
CA ILE A 2 28.39 -2.16 -3.52
C ILE A 2 28.78 -1.39 -2.26
N ALA A 3 29.68 -0.40 -2.34
CA ALA A 3 30.13 0.38 -1.18
C ALA A 3 29.02 1.26 -0.56
N GLN A 4 28.21 1.93 -1.40
CA GLN A 4 27.12 2.80 -0.95
C GLN A 4 25.99 2.04 -0.24
N THR A 5 25.78 0.78 -0.59
CA THR A 5 24.78 -0.07 0.08
C THR A 5 25.25 -0.49 1.47
N ILE A 6 26.55 -0.77 1.66
CA ILE A 6 27.12 -1.17 2.95
C ILE A 6 27.15 0.04 3.91
N GLU A 7 27.54 1.22 3.43
CA GLU A 7 27.55 2.46 4.24
C GLU A 7 26.15 2.83 4.75
N LYS A 8 25.12 2.79 3.89
CA LYS A 8 23.72 3.06 4.32
C LYS A 8 23.19 2.06 5.34
N THR A 9 23.59 0.79 5.24
CA THR A 9 23.19 -0.25 6.20
C THR A 9 23.92 -0.12 7.54
N GLN A 10 25.15 0.39 7.55
CA GLN A 10 25.93 0.64 8.77
C GLN A 10 25.42 1.90 9.49
N GLU A 11 25.17 2.98 8.76
CA GLU A 11 24.65 4.24 9.32
C GLU A 11 23.27 4.07 9.97
N SER A 12 22.36 3.32 9.33
CA SER A 12 21.04 3.03 9.89
C SER A 12 21.12 2.21 11.18
N SER A 13 22.06 1.26 11.25
CA SER A 13 22.31 0.46 12.45
C SER A 13 22.83 1.29 13.63
N ILE A 14 23.72 2.24 13.38
CA ILE A 14 24.28 3.12 14.42
C ILE A 14 23.20 4.07 14.99
N ILE A 15 22.40 4.68 14.11
CA ILE A 15 21.33 5.60 14.53
C ILE A 15 20.27 4.84 15.35
N ALA A 16 19.86 3.64 14.91
CA ALA A 16 18.90 2.82 15.62
C ALA A 16 19.37 2.50 17.06
N GLN A 17 20.64 2.13 17.22
CA GLN A 17 21.22 1.86 18.54
C GLN A 17 21.25 3.12 19.42
N ALA A 18 21.64 4.27 18.87
CA ALA A 18 21.67 5.53 19.61
C ALA A 18 20.26 5.99 20.07
N VAL A 19 19.24 5.79 19.22
CA VAL A 19 17.84 6.10 19.57
C VAL A 19 17.36 5.20 20.71
N MET A 20 17.63 3.90 20.65
CA MET A 20 17.25 2.95 21.71
C MET A 20 17.93 3.27 23.04
N ALA A 21 19.22 3.59 23.04
CA ALA A 21 19.96 3.97 24.24
C ALA A 21 19.34 5.22 24.90
N LYS A 22 19.02 6.26 24.10
CA LYS A 22 18.38 7.48 24.60
C LYS A 22 16.97 7.23 25.12
N LEU A 23 16.20 6.36 24.47
CA LEU A 23 14.84 6.04 24.89
C LEU A 23 14.80 5.40 26.29
N GLN A 24 15.79 4.57 26.62
CA GLN A 24 15.90 3.92 27.93
C GLN A 24 16.20 4.89 29.09
N GLU A 25 16.78 6.06 28.80
CA GLU A 25 17.08 7.09 29.80
C GLU A 25 15.86 7.96 30.14
N LEU A 26 14.80 7.91 29.33
CA LEU A 26 13.62 8.76 29.49
C LEU A 26 12.60 8.17 30.48
N PRO A 27 11.87 9.00 31.24
CA PRO A 27 10.68 8.59 32.00
C PRO A 27 9.57 8.02 31.11
N LEU A 28 8.66 7.21 31.69
CA LEU A 28 7.59 6.52 30.96
C LEU A 28 6.71 7.45 30.11
N GLU A 29 6.35 8.62 30.65
CA GLU A 29 5.54 9.62 29.92
C GLU A 29 6.23 10.10 28.64
N GLN A 30 7.54 10.34 28.71
CA GLN A 30 8.34 10.77 27.56
C GLN A 30 8.59 9.62 26.59
N GLN A 31 8.69 8.38 27.06
CA GLN A 31 8.74 7.20 26.19
C GLN A 31 7.45 7.07 25.37
N GLN A 32 6.29 7.35 25.97
CA GLN A 32 5.02 7.35 25.26
C GLN A 32 4.94 8.43 24.18
N GLU A 33 5.47 9.63 24.45
CA GLU A 33 5.57 10.69 23.43
C GLU A 33 6.45 10.28 22.25
N VAL A 34 7.59 9.63 22.51
CA VAL A 34 8.46 9.12 21.44
C VAL A 34 7.76 8.04 20.63
N LEU A 35 7.02 7.12 21.27
CA LEU A 35 6.23 6.11 20.56
C LEU A 35 5.22 6.76 19.61
N ASN A 36 4.44 7.72 20.12
CA ASN A 36 3.46 8.44 19.31
C ASN A 36 4.13 9.16 18.12
N PHE A 37 5.31 9.75 18.33
CA PHE A 37 6.07 10.39 17.27
C PHE A 37 6.54 9.39 16.21
N VAL A 38 7.10 8.24 16.62
CA VAL A 38 7.54 7.18 15.69
C VAL A 38 6.37 6.63 14.87
N GLU A 39 5.22 6.40 15.50
CA GLU A 39 3.99 6.00 14.80
C GLU A 39 3.54 7.07 13.79
N SER A 40 3.61 8.35 14.16
CA SER A 40 3.28 9.45 13.24
C SER A 40 4.23 9.50 12.03
N LEU A 41 5.53 9.22 12.22
CA LEU A 41 6.49 9.13 11.13
C LEU A 41 6.17 7.93 10.24
N ALA A 42 5.88 6.77 10.83
CA ALA A 42 5.51 5.58 10.08
C ALA A 42 4.28 5.83 9.20
N GLN A 43 3.25 6.52 9.71
CA GLN A 43 2.07 6.92 8.92
C GLN A 43 2.40 7.97 7.85
N LYS A 44 3.20 8.98 8.18
CA LYS A 44 3.57 10.07 7.26
C LYS A 44 4.34 9.56 6.03
N TYR A 45 5.20 8.57 6.24
CA TYR A 45 6.02 7.95 5.19
C TYR A 45 5.47 6.60 4.73
N ALA A 46 4.30 6.18 5.22
CA ALA A 46 3.63 5.00 4.73
C ALA A 46 3.40 5.15 3.22
N PRO A 47 3.66 4.12 2.42
CA PRO A 47 3.32 4.14 1.01
C PRO A 47 1.82 4.42 0.91
N ARG A 48 1.47 5.50 0.21
CA ARG A 48 0.07 5.82 -0.05
C ARG A 48 -0.50 4.70 -0.91
N LYS A 49 -1.63 4.14 -0.49
CA LYS A 49 -2.40 3.24 -1.35
C LYS A 49 -2.72 3.98 -2.64
N THR A 50 -2.38 3.37 -3.75
CA THR A 50 -2.78 3.86 -5.07
C THR A 50 -4.21 3.40 -5.35
N ILE A 51 -4.85 4.02 -6.35
CA ILE A 51 -6.14 3.54 -6.86
C ILE A 51 -6.02 2.05 -7.29
N TRP A 52 -4.85 1.64 -7.79
CA TRP A 52 -4.59 0.24 -8.15
C TRP A 52 -4.60 -0.71 -6.96
N ASP A 53 -4.17 -0.27 -5.78
CA ASP A 53 -4.23 -1.08 -4.57
C ASP A 53 -5.67 -1.27 -4.12
N GLU A 54 -6.51 -0.24 -4.25
CA GLU A 54 -7.95 -0.35 -3.97
C GLU A 54 -8.65 -1.27 -4.95
N ILE A 55 -8.38 -1.14 -6.26
CA ILE A 55 -8.92 -2.05 -7.29
C ILE A 55 -8.53 -3.48 -6.96
N ARG A 56 -7.23 -3.74 -6.68
CA ARG A 56 -6.74 -5.08 -6.33
C ARG A 56 -7.47 -5.65 -5.12
N GLU A 57 -7.68 -4.84 -4.07
CA GLU A 57 -8.41 -5.27 -2.88
C GLU A 57 -9.88 -5.61 -3.16
N ILE A 58 -10.54 -4.87 -4.05
CA ILE A 58 -11.94 -5.14 -4.44
C ILE A 58 -12.04 -6.44 -5.22
N VAL A 59 -11.09 -6.70 -6.12
CA VAL A 59 -11.19 -7.82 -7.06
C VAL A 59 -10.53 -9.11 -6.60
N LYS A 60 -9.79 -9.09 -5.48
CA LYS A 60 -8.97 -10.24 -5.03
C LYS A 60 -9.75 -11.53 -4.79
N ASP A 61 -11.03 -11.42 -4.46
CA ASP A 61 -11.90 -12.55 -4.10
C ASP A 61 -12.83 -12.96 -5.26
N VAL A 62 -12.66 -12.38 -6.46
CA VAL A 62 -13.46 -12.70 -7.65
C VAL A 62 -12.87 -13.95 -8.34
N PRO A 63 -13.63 -15.06 -8.49
CA PRO A 63 -13.17 -16.26 -9.19
C PRO A 63 -12.92 -16.04 -10.68
N ASP A 64 -12.02 -16.84 -11.26
CA ASP A 64 -11.66 -16.79 -12.69
C ASP A 64 -12.88 -17.02 -13.61
N GLU A 65 -13.81 -17.87 -13.21
CA GLU A 65 -15.02 -18.16 -14.00
C GLU A 65 -15.93 -16.93 -14.14
N VAL A 66 -15.89 -16.00 -13.17
CA VAL A 66 -16.63 -14.74 -13.24
C VAL A 66 -15.99 -13.81 -14.27
N TRP A 67 -14.65 -13.77 -14.33
CA TRP A 67 -13.92 -13.02 -15.34
C TRP A 67 -14.19 -13.54 -16.75
N ASP A 68 -14.28 -14.86 -16.92
CA ASP A 68 -14.61 -15.49 -18.21
C ASP A 68 -16.02 -15.13 -18.70
N SER A 69 -16.94 -14.81 -17.77
CA SER A 69 -18.30 -14.38 -18.09
C SER A 69 -18.40 -12.89 -18.48
N MET A 70 -17.35 -12.10 -18.23
CA MET A 70 -17.38 -10.66 -18.49
C MET A 70 -17.32 -10.33 -19.99
N PRO A 71 -17.94 -9.22 -20.40
CA PRO A 71 -17.86 -8.78 -21.78
C PRO A 71 -16.46 -8.30 -22.16
N THR A 72 -15.95 -8.79 -23.29
CA THR A 72 -14.60 -8.48 -23.79
C THR A 72 -14.41 -7.01 -24.18
N ASP A 73 -15.50 -6.28 -24.41
CA ASP A 73 -15.50 -4.85 -24.74
C ASP A 73 -15.59 -3.95 -23.51
N GLY A 74 -15.39 -4.50 -22.31
CA GLY A 74 -15.43 -3.74 -21.06
C GLY A 74 -16.82 -3.16 -20.77
N ALA A 75 -17.87 -3.81 -21.27
CA ALA A 75 -19.24 -3.37 -21.18
C ALA A 75 -19.54 -2.03 -21.87
N LEU A 76 -18.75 -1.64 -22.89
CA LEU A 76 -18.91 -0.37 -23.62
C LEU A 76 -20.36 -0.09 -24.07
N GLN A 77 -21.11 -1.14 -24.40
CA GLN A 77 -22.50 -1.04 -24.86
C GLN A 77 -23.49 -1.31 -23.71
N HIS A 78 -23.62 -0.35 -22.79
CA HIS A 78 -24.49 -0.50 -21.61
C HIS A 78 -25.92 -0.93 -21.95
N ASP A 79 -26.53 -0.39 -23.02
CA ASP A 79 -27.90 -0.76 -23.40
C ASP A 79 -28.04 -2.24 -23.78
N HIS A 80 -26.98 -2.86 -24.31
CA HIS A 80 -26.97 -4.28 -24.62
C HIS A 80 -26.95 -5.10 -23.33
N TYR A 81 -26.05 -4.77 -22.40
CA TYR A 81 -25.87 -5.52 -21.16
C TYR A 81 -26.95 -5.27 -20.09
N LEU A 82 -27.54 -4.07 -20.06
CA LEU A 82 -28.56 -3.70 -19.08
C LEU A 82 -29.98 -3.95 -19.58
N TYR A 83 -30.24 -3.77 -20.88
CA TYR A 83 -31.59 -3.82 -21.44
C TYR A 83 -31.77 -4.86 -22.55
N GLY A 84 -30.74 -5.61 -22.91
CA GLY A 84 -30.82 -6.67 -23.92
C GLY A 84 -30.99 -6.15 -25.35
N THR A 85 -30.68 -4.87 -25.62
CA THR A 85 -30.70 -4.35 -26.98
C THR A 85 -29.67 -5.06 -27.87
N PRO A 86 -29.87 -5.15 -29.20
CA PRO A 86 -28.92 -5.81 -30.08
C PRO A 86 -27.51 -5.21 -29.98
N LYS A 87 -26.49 -6.08 -29.94
CA LYS A 87 -25.08 -5.67 -29.91
C LYS A 87 -24.71 -5.00 -31.24
N LYS A 88 -24.11 -3.82 -31.16
CA LYS A 88 -23.59 -3.07 -32.31
C LYS A 88 -22.18 -3.55 -32.64
N GLU A 89 -21.84 -3.62 -33.92
CA GLU A 89 -20.45 -3.83 -34.33
C GLU A 89 -19.67 -2.52 -34.08
N VAL A 90 -18.51 -2.63 -33.44
CA VAL A 90 -17.59 -1.52 -33.14
C VAL A 90 -16.28 -1.70 -33.90
#